data_AF-A0A2G6MZM9-F1
#
_entry.id   AF-A0A2G6MZM9-F1
#
_cell.length_a   1.000
_cell.length_b   1.000
_cell.length_c   1.000
_cell.angle_alpha   90.00
_cell.angle_beta   90.00
_cell.angle_gamma   90.00
#
_symmetry.space_group_name_H-M   'P 1'
#
loop_
_entity.id
_entity.type
_entity.pdbx_description
1 polymer ?
#
loop_
_entity_poly.entity_id
_entity_poly.type
_entity_poly.pdbx_seq_one_letter_code
_entity_poly.pdbx_strand_id
1 'polypeptide(L)'
;MTTNQYPANGKTRDGAKVTKSGLFKDYNKTAAETQRELFLDHLNTFGSISTLEAREMGILSPNSVVYRLRRKGHRIVSEKVIEAGHRVANYRFMTLEEIEKEKKEAAYENAGH
;
A
#
# COMPACT_ATOMS: atom_id res chain seq x y z
N MET A 1 -19.61 -24.41 23.15
CA MET A 1 -18.51 -24.56 22.17
C MET A 1 -19.12 -24.46 20.79
N THR A 2 -19.05 -23.30 20.14
CA THR A 2 -19.72 -23.04 18.86
C THR A 2 -18.69 -23.06 17.73
N THR A 3 -18.73 -24.12 16.93
CA THR A 3 -17.96 -24.30 15.70
C THR A 3 -18.48 -23.34 14.64
N ASN A 4 -17.67 -22.34 14.27
CA ASN A 4 -17.98 -21.43 13.16
C ASN A 4 -17.82 -22.20 11.84
N GLN A 5 -18.94 -22.69 11.31
CA GLN A 5 -19.03 -23.28 9.98
C GLN A 5 -18.87 -22.19 8.92
N TYR A 6 -17.82 -22.28 8.11
CA TYR A 6 -17.74 -21.54 6.85
C TYR A 6 -18.74 -22.16 5.86
N PRO A 7 -19.72 -21.42 5.31
CA PRO A 7 -20.57 -21.95 4.25
C PRO A 7 -19.80 -22.02 2.92
N ALA A 8 -19.96 -23.16 2.27
CA ALA A 8 -19.35 -23.51 0.99
C ALA A 8 -19.91 -22.68 -0.19
N ASN A 9 -19.05 -22.45 -1.18
CA ASN A 9 -19.29 -21.93 -2.52
C ASN A 9 -20.75 -21.85 -3.00
N GLY A 10 -21.30 -20.64 -3.04
CA GLY A 10 -22.47 -20.30 -3.85
C GLY A 10 -22.03 -19.64 -5.16
N LYS A 11 -22.11 -20.37 -6.28
CA LYS A 11 -22.03 -19.79 -7.63
C LYS A 11 -23.26 -18.90 -7.86
N THR A 12 -23.07 -17.63 -8.20
CA THR A 12 -24.10 -16.82 -8.87
C THR A 12 -23.48 -16.00 -9.98
N ARG A 13 -24.00 -16.18 -11.21
CA ARG A 13 -23.88 -15.23 -12.33
C ARG A 13 -24.40 -13.86 -11.88
N ASP A 14 -23.74 -12.80 -12.31
CA ASP A 14 -24.18 -11.39 -12.20
C ASP A 14 -24.32 -10.86 -10.76
N GLY A 15 -23.18 -10.73 -10.07
CA GLY A 15 -23.07 -10.43 -8.64
C GLY A 15 -23.17 -8.96 -8.23
N ALA A 16 -24.24 -8.25 -8.60
CA ALA A 16 -24.56 -6.95 -7.99
C ALA A 16 -25.67 -7.12 -6.93
N LYS A 17 -25.30 -7.28 -5.66
CA LYS A 17 -26.24 -7.21 -4.53
C LYS A 17 -26.15 -5.84 -3.85
N VAL A 18 -27.23 -5.07 -3.97
CA VAL A 18 -27.41 -3.76 -3.32
C VAL A 18 -27.54 -3.97 -1.82
N THR A 19 -26.68 -3.31 -1.03
CA THR A 19 -26.85 -3.21 0.43
C THR A 19 -27.40 -1.83 0.79
N LYS A 20 -28.26 -1.79 1.82
CA LYS A 20 -29.17 -0.70 2.20
C LYS A 20 -28.49 0.59 2.71
N SER A 21 -27.17 0.74 2.57
CA SER A 21 -26.38 1.83 3.14
C SER A 21 -25.66 2.72 2.10
N GLY A 22 -25.94 2.58 0.80
CA GLY A 22 -25.41 3.49 -0.23
C GLY A 22 -23.89 3.48 -0.40
N LEU A 23 -23.16 2.60 0.30
CA LEU A 23 -21.73 2.45 0.16
C LEU A 23 -21.47 1.37 -0.88
N PHE A 24 -21.21 1.79 -2.11
CA PHE A 24 -20.71 0.92 -3.17
C PHE A 24 -19.33 0.40 -2.76
N LYS A 25 -19.29 -0.72 -2.02
CA LYS A 25 -18.08 -1.52 -1.92
C LYS A 25 -17.99 -2.29 -3.22
N ASP A 26 -17.01 -1.96 -4.05
CA ASP A 26 -16.62 -2.79 -5.18
C ASP A 26 -16.16 -4.16 -4.65
N TYR A 27 -17.10 -5.11 -4.55
CA TYR A 27 -16.85 -6.48 -4.09
C TYR A 27 -15.92 -7.28 -5.03
N ASN A 28 -15.44 -6.67 -6.11
CA ASN A 28 -14.46 -7.25 -7.03
C ASN A 28 -13.00 -6.92 -6.68
N LYS A 29 -12.74 -6.08 -5.67
CA LYS A 29 -11.36 -5.80 -5.25
C LYS A 29 -10.79 -6.97 -4.45
N THR A 30 -9.67 -7.48 -4.90
CA THR A 30 -8.89 -8.47 -4.14
C THR A 30 -8.38 -7.86 -2.84
N ALA A 31 -8.14 -8.67 -1.81
CA ALA A 31 -7.54 -8.19 -0.56
C ALA A 31 -6.20 -7.45 -0.78
N ALA A 32 -5.45 -7.84 -1.82
CA ALA A 32 -4.22 -7.17 -2.23
C ALA A 32 -4.44 -5.80 -2.88
N GLU A 33 -5.59 -5.55 -3.50
CA GLU A 33 -6.01 -4.23 -4.00
C GLU A 33 -6.40 -3.34 -2.84
N THR A 34 -7.24 -3.84 -1.93
CA THR A 34 -7.66 -3.10 -0.74
C THR A 34 -6.47 -2.65 0.10
N GLN A 35 -5.51 -3.54 0.37
CA GLN A 35 -4.30 -3.18 1.13
C GLN A 35 -3.45 -2.11 0.43
N ARG A 36 -3.38 -2.13 -0.91
CA ARG A 36 -2.62 -1.11 -1.67
C ARG A 36 -3.30 0.24 -1.61
N GLU A 37 -4.62 0.27 -1.73
CA GLU A 37 -5.40 1.50 -1.66
C GLU A 37 -5.30 2.12 -0.27
N LEU A 38 -5.48 1.33 0.80
CA LEU A 38 -5.31 1.80 2.17
C LEU A 38 -3.90 2.38 2.41
N PHE A 39 -2.88 1.72 1.88
CA PHE A 39 -1.50 2.20 2.00
C PHE A 39 -1.27 3.53 1.28
N LEU A 40 -1.79 3.68 0.06
CA LEU A 40 -1.68 4.92 -0.72
C LEU A 40 -2.50 6.06 -0.10
N ASP A 41 -3.71 5.77 0.35
CA ASP A 41 -4.60 6.74 0.98
C ASP A 41 -3.97 7.31 2.26
N HIS A 42 -3.36 6.43 3.07
CA HIS A 42 -2.62 6.86 4.25
C HIS A 42 -1.40 7.72 3.89
N LEU A 43 -0.59 7.29 2.91
CA LEU A 43 0.55 8.10 2.46
C LEU A 43 0.14 9.46 1.91
N ASN A 44 -0.98 9.55 1.20
CA ASN A 44 -1.48 10.83 0.68
C ASN A 44 -1.99 11.74 1.81
N THR A 45 -2.58 11.17 2.85
CA THR A 45 -3.19 11.92 3.95
C THR A 45 -2.16 12.37 4.99
N PHE A 46 -1.22 11.49 5.36
CA PHE A 46 -0.28 11.71 6.47
C PHE A 46 1.17 11.88 6.01
N GLY A 47 1.49 11.62 4.74
CA GLY A 47 2.83 11.80 4.16
C GLY A 47 3.79 10.62 4.40
N SER A 48 3.60 9.85 5.47
CA SER A 48 4.39 8.65 5.77
C SER A 48 3.58 7.56 6.46
N ILE A 49 4.11 6.34 6.46
CA ILE A 49 3.57 5.21 7.22
C ILE A 49 4.69 4.27 7.66
N SER A 50 4.72 3.91 8.93
CA SER A 50 5.66 2.93 9.48
C SER A 50 5.18 1.50 9.24
N THR A 51 6.09 0.52 9.30
CA THR A 51 5.70 -0.90 9.24
C THR A 51 4.79 -1.32 10.38
N LEU A 52 4.85 -0.65 11.53
CA LEU A 52 4.01 -0.95 12.67
C LEU A 52 2.60 -0.41 12.43
N GLU A 53 2.49 0.87 12.08
CA GLU A 53 1.23 1.53 11.73
C GLU A 53 0.49 0.79 10.60
N ALA A 54 1.22 0.37 9.55
CA ALA A 54 0.65 -0.39 8.45
C ALA A 54 0.01 -1.72 8.92
N ARG A 55 0.62 -2.40 9.89
CA ARG A 55 0.07 -3.65 10.44
C ARG A 55 -1.17 -3.40 11.28
N GLU A 56 -1.20 -2.31 12.05
CA GLU A 56 -2.38 -1.90 12.83
C GLU A 56 -3.57 -1.60 11.91
N MET A 57 -3.32 -1.11 10.71
CA MET A 57 -4.34 -0.92 9.65
C MET A 57 -4.73 -2.20 8.89
N GLY A 58 -4.15 -3.35 9.23
CA GLY A 58 -4.44 -4.63 8.55
C GLY A 58 -3.63 -4.89 7.27
N ILE A 59 -2.56 -4.12 7.02
CA ILE A 59 -1.63 -4.38 5.91
C ILE A 59 -0.58 -5.38 6.39
N LEU A 60 -0.81 -6.66 6.08
CA LEU A 60 0.01 -7.77 6.58
C LEU A 60 1.45 -7.73 6.06
N SER A 61 1.65 -7.31 4.82
CA SER A 61 2.96 -7.28 4.16
C SER A 61 3.25 -5.92 3.51
N PRO A 62 3.60 -4.88 4.31
CA PRO A 62 3.87 -3.53 3.80
C PRO A 62 4.98 -3.51 2.74
N ASN A 63 6.05 -4.29 2.95
CA ASN A 63 7.15 -4.43 1.98
C ASN A 63 6.66 -4.90 0.59
N SER A 64 5.76 -5.89 0.55
CA SER A 64 5.22 -6.42 -0.71
C SER A 64 4.27 -5.44 -1.38
N VAL A 65 3.57 -4.61 -0.60
CA VAL A 65 2.75 -3.51 -1.12
C VAL A 65 3.65 -2.45 -1.75
N VAL A 66 4.67 -1.98 -1.04
CA VAL A 66 5.64 -0.98 -1.53
C VAL A 66 6.35 -1.45 -2.79
N TYR A 67 6.81 -2.71 -2.83
CA TYR A 67 7.42 -3.28 -4.02
C TYR A 67 6.50 -3.22 -5.24
N ARG A 68 5.22 -3.57 -5.08
CA ARG A 68 4.22 -3.48 -6.16
C ARG A 68 3.93 -2.05 -6.58
N LEU A 69 3.91 -1.11 -5.64
CA LEU A 69 3.72 0.31 -5.92
C LEU A 69 4.91 0.89 -6.70
N ARG A 70 6.15 0.56 -6.30
CA ARG A 70 7.36 0.94 -7.05
C ARG A 70 7.33 0.43 -8.49
N ARG A 71 6.92 -0.83 -8.70
CA ARG A 71 6.74 -1.41 -10.05
C ARG A 71 5.67 -0.70 -10.89
N LYS A 72 4.70 -0.03 -10.26
CA LYS A 72 3.70 0.80 -10.92
C LYS A 72 4.17 2.25 -11.16
N GLY A 73 5.40 2.59 -10.79
CA GLY A 73 5.98 3.92 -10.98
C GLY A 73 5.87 4.85 -9.78
N HIS A 74 5.33 4.40 -8.64
CA HIS A 74 5.32 5.22 -7.43
C HIS A 74 6.74 5.35 -6.84
N ARG A 75 7.19 6.58 -6.69
CA ARG A 75 8.48 6.92 -6.06
C ARG A 75 8.31 6.94 -4.55
N ILE A 76 8.48 5.76 -3.93
CA ILE A 76 8.36 5.58 -2.48
C ILE A 76 9.75 5.31 -1.89
N VAL A 77 10.14 6.09 -0.89
CA VAL A 77 11.38 5.91 -0.12
C VAL A 77 11.10 4.99 1.07
N SER A 78 12.09 4.17 1.43
CA SER A 78 12.05 3.34 2.64
C SER A 78 13.22 3.69 3.54
N GLU A 79 12.94 4.20 4.73
CA GLU A 79 13.95 4.60 5.72
C GLU A 79 13.90 3.63 6.90
N LYS A 80 15.06 3.16 7.36
CA LYS A 80 15.13 2.31 8.57
C LYS A 80 15.08 3.23 9.79
N VAL A 81 14.08 3.05 10.63
CA VAL A 81 13.84 3.87 11.83
C VAL A 81 13.76 2.95 13.05
N ILE A 82 14.11 3.47 14.23
CA ILE A 82 13.89 2.77 15.50
C ILE A 82 12.67 3.41 16.16
N GLU A 83 11.62 2.62 16.33
CA GLU A 83 10.35 3.06 16.92
C GLU A 83 10.02 2.13 18.10
N ALA A 84 9.77 2.70 19.28
CA ALA A 84 9.54 1.94 20.53
C ALA A 84 10.61 0.85 20.81
N GLY A 85 11.87 1.09 20.43
CA GLY A 85 12.97 0.13 20.59
C GLY A 85 13.03 -0.98 19.51
N HIS A 86 12.11 -0.97 18.54
CA HIS A 86 12.08 -1.92 17.44
C HIS A 86 12.59 -1.29 16.15
N ARG A 87 13.36 -2.08 15.37
CA ARG A 87 13.77 -1.67 14.01
C ARG A 87 12.58 -1.82 13.07
N VAL A 88 12.07 -0.68 12.61
CA VAL A 88 10.95 -0.58 11.67
C VAL A 88 11.40 0.08 10.37
N ALA A 89 10.59 -0.03 9.33
CA ALA A 89 10.78 0.76 8.12
C ALA A 89 9.68 1.83 8.05
N ASN A 90 10.07 3.07 7.79
CA ASN A 90 9.16 4.16 7.48
C ASN A 90 9.10 4.35 5.96
N TYR A 91 7.89 4.46 5.42
CA TYR A 91 7.66 4.67 4.00
C TYR A 91 7.09 6.05 3.77
N ARG A 92 7.56 6.74 2.73
CA ARG A 92 7.00 8.04 2.30
C ARG A 92 7.13 8.22 0.81
N PHE A 93 6.34 9.13 0.23
CA PHE A 93 6.60 9.57 -1.13
C PHE A 93 7.91 10.37 -1.19
N MET A 94 8.62 10.20 -2.30
CA MET A 94 9.73 11.06 -2.66
C MET A 94 9.19 12.44 -3.01
N THR A 95 9.86 13.48 -2.53
CA THR A 95 9.52 14.86 -2.85
C THR A 95 9.89 15.18 -4.30
N LEU A 96 9.31 16.25 -4.84
CA LEU A 96 9.66 16.73 -6.19
C LEU A 96 11.15 17.07 -6.29
N GLU A 97 11.71 17.68 -5.26
CA GLU A 97 13.13 18.06 -5.19
C GLU A 97 14.04 16.82 -5.25
N GLU A 98 13.70 15.77 -4.50
CA GLU A 98 14.44 14.50 -4.51
C GLU A 98 14.34 13.81 -5.89
N ILE A 99 13.17 13.86 -6.55
CA ILE A 99 12.98 13.32 -7.90
C ILE A 99 13.81 14.11 -8.92
N GLU A 100 13.83 15.44 -8.82
CA GLU A 100 14.64 16.29 -9.71
C GLU A 100 16.13 16.06 -9.53
N LYS A 101 16.57 15.87 -8.29
CA LYS A 101 17.96 15.53 -7.96
C LYS A 101 18.35 14.19 -8.59
N GLU A 102 17.54 13.15 -8.42
CA GLU A 102 17.77 11.82 -9.03
C GLU A 102 17.87 11.92 -10.56
N LYS A 103 17.02 12.73 -11.19
CA LYS A 103 17.07 12.96 -12.65
C LYS A 103 18.35 13.69 -13.08
N LYS A 104 18.80 14.70 -12.33
CA LYS A 104 20.04 15.43 -12.62
C LYS A 104 21.27 14.54 -12.49
N GLU A 105 21.33 13.74 -11.43
CA GLU A 105 22.42 12.76 -11.20
C GLU A 105 22.45 11.71 -12.31
N ALA A 106 21.30 11.14 -12.67
CA ALA A 106 21.20 10.18 -13.77
C ALA A 106 21.57 10.81 -15.13
N ALA A 107 21.23 12.08 -15.36
CA ALA A 107 21.63 12.78 -16.58
C ALA A 107 23.16 13.01 -16.65
N TYR A 108 23.80 13.27 -15.52
CA TYR A 108 25.25 13.41 -15.44
C TYR A 108 25.96 12.09 -15.73
N GLU A 109 25.51 10.97 -15.15
CA GLU A 109 26.10 9.64 -15.40
C GLU A 109 25.97 9.20 -16.86
N ASN A 110 24.85 9.51 -17.53
CA ASN A 110 24.66 9.17 -18.95
C ASN A 110 25.40 10.12 -19.91
N ALA A 111 25.85 11.29 -19.46
CA ALA A 111 26.46 12.31 -20.31
C ALA A 111 27.98 12.16 -20.49
N GLY A 112 28.65 11.25 -19.78
CA GLY A 112 30.05 10.95 -20.09
C GLY A 112 30.90 10.51 -18.90
N HIS A 113 31.11 9.20 -18.85
CA HIS A 113 32.45 8.63 -18.74
C HIS A 113 32.67 7.67 -19.91
#